data_AF-A0A2I0R512-F1
#
_entry.id   AF-A0A2I0R512-F1
#
_cell.length_a   1.000
_cell.length_b   1.000
_cell.length_c   1.000
_cell.angle_alpha   90.00
_cell.angle_beta   90.00
_cell.angle_gamma   90.00
#
_symmetry.space_group_name_H-M   'P 1'
#
loop_
_entity.id
_entity.type
_entity.pdbx_description
1 polymer ?
#
loop_
_entity_poly.entity_id
_entity_poly.type
_entity_poly.pdbx_seq_one_letter_code
_entity_poly.pdbx_strand_id
1 'polypeptide(L)'
;MRTLFLLCTTLFLSTSLLAQGTYEDLLIIKADGDWEKLIKKAEKYTLKNSTKKDPVPYYYLSYGLYKISFRADRDDAFKNAYKDAFTSIGKMLRYDKDGSVAEKYAEFVSELKMSLLEIIQNETENEEYRRAFGWTMRLYKFGRDYAPVYYLEGALRYRRGDKSTANNKWKDGDKLLKDAEITSWSKPDKKIFMLGLYQSALALKEDRQTEKAQEIMNIGAPYFEENETWSMYYDEIVN
;
A
#
# COMPACT_ATOMS: atom_id res chain seq x y z
N MET A 1 -31.91 -34.43 -49.63
CA MET A 1 -32.09 -35.09 -48.31
C MET A 1 -30.75 -35.10 -47.59
N ARG A 2 -30.61 -34.16 -46.64
CA ARG A 2 -30.30 -34.39 -45.22
C ARG A 2 -28.82 -34.68 -44.90
N THR A 3 -28.13 -33.55 -44.70
CA THR A 3 -27.01 -33.26 -43.79
C THR A 3 -26.81 -34.19 -42.59
N LEU A 4 -25.56 -34.57 -42.32
CA LEU A 4 -25.10 -34.85 -40.95
C LEU A 4 -23.63 -34.42 -40.80
N PHE A 5 -23.41 -33.20 -40.29
CA PHE A 5 -22.13 -32.75 -39.74
C PHE A 5 -22.20 -33.05 -38.23
N LEU A 6 -21.34 -33.94 -37.74
CA LEU A 6 -21.20 -34.22 -36.30
C LEU A 6 -20.21 -33.21 -35.71
N LEU A 7 -20.74 -32.16 -35.09
CA LEU A 7 -19.96 -31.17 -34.36
C LEU A 7 -19.90 -31.59 -32.88
N CYS A 8 -18.82 -32.27 -32.46
CA CYS A 8 -18.51 -32.47 -31.06
C CYS A 8 -18.11 -31.14 -30.42
N THR A 9 -19.08 -30.41 -29.87
CA THR A 9 -18.84 -29.26 -29.01
C THR A 9 -18.65 -29.77 -27.58
N THR A 10 -17.40 -29.93 -27.17
CA THR A 10 -17.07 -30.06 -25.75
C THR A 10 -17.30 -28.70 -25.09
N LEU A 11 -18.45 -28.55 -24.41
CA LEU A 11 -18.63 -27.49 -23.43
C LEU A 11 -17.58 -27.68 -22.33
N PHE A 12 -16.53 -26.86 -22.34
CA PHE A 12 -15.81 -26.57 -21.11
C PHE A 12 -16.77 -25.77 -20.22
N LEU A 13 -17.53 -26.49 -19.38
CA LEU A 13 -18.05 -25.90 -18.15
C LEU A 13 -16.84 -25.54 -17.31
N SER A 14 -16.38 -24.29 -17.44
CA SER A 14 -15.56 -23.65 -16.41
C SER A 14 -16.46 -23.55 -15.18
N THR A 15 -16.29 -24.50 -14.27
CA THR A 15 -16.82 -24.39 -12.92
C THR A 15 -16.10 -23.20 -12.28
N SER A 16 -16.70 -22.02 -12.40
CA SER A 16 -16.50 -20.96 -11.42
C SER A 16 -17.10 -21.47 -10.10
N LEU A 17 -16.31 -22.27 -9.38
CA LEU A 17 -16.51 -22.52 -7.95
C LEU A 17 -16.27 -21.21 -7.22
N LEU A 18 -17.20 -20.26 -7.35
CA LEU A 18 -17.30 -19.15 -6.42
C LEU A 18 -17.84 -19.70 -5.11
N ALA A 19 -16.90 -20.14 -4.27
CA ALA A 19 -16.80 -19.76 -2.86
C ALA A 19 -18.11 -19.36 -2.16
N GLN A 20 -18.98 -20.33 -1.90
CA GLN A 20 -20.11 -20.17 -0.99
C GLN A 20 -19.90 -21.13 0.18
N GLY A 21 -19.07 -20.71 1.15
CA GLY A 21 -18.75 -21.51 2.35
C GLY A 21 -17.33 -21.36 2.93
N THR A 22 -16.51 -20.41 2.47
CA THR A 22 -15.16 -20.21 3.02
C THR A 22 -15.09 -18.96 3.90
N TYR A 23 -14.96 -19.20 5.22
CA TYR A 23 -14.69 -18.18 6.26
C TYR A 23 -15.87 -17.30 6.72
N GLU A 24 -17.11 -17.78 6.63
CA GLU A 24 -18.30 -17.08 7.18
C GLU A 24 -18.18 -16.78 8.68
N ASP A 25 -17.52 -17.66 9.43
CA ASP A 25 -17.24 -17.46 10.84
C ASP A 25 -16.36 -16.23 11.09
N LEU A 26 -15.37 -15.94 10.24
CA LEU A 26 -14.58 -14.71 10.30
C LEU A 26 -15.43 -13.47 10.01
N LEU A 27 -16.36 -13.57 9.05
CA LEU A 27 -17.28 -12.48 8.72
C LEU A 27 -18.20 -12.15 9.90
N ILE A 28 -18.78 -13.17 10.54
CA ILE A 28 -19.64 -13.00 11.72
C ILE A 28 -18.86 -12.35 12.86
N ILE A 29 -17.67 -12.88 13.20
CA ILE A 29 -16.84 -12.30 14.27
C ILE A 29 -16.44 -10.85 13.95
N LYS A 30 -16.16 -10.53 12.68
CA LYS A 30 -15.89 -9.16 12.24
C LYS A 30 -17.10 -8.25 12.43
N ALA A 31 -18.30 -8.74 12.12
CA ALA A 31 -19.54 -7.99 12.32
C ALA A 31 -19.83 -7.74 13.81
N ASP A 32 -19.50 -8.72 14.66
CA ASP A 32 -19.64 -8.61 16.13
C ASP A 32 -18.65 -7.61 16.76
N GLY A 33 -17.60 -7.19 16.04
CA GLY A 33 -16.60 -6.27 16.57
C GLY A 33 -15.62 -6.90 17.58
N ASP A 34 -15.61 -8.22 17.71
CA ASP A 34 -14.70 -8.95 18.60
C ASP A 34 -13.34 -9.15 17.91
N TRP A 35 -12.50 -8.12 17.97
CA TRP A 35 -11.22 -8.09 17.26
C TRP A 35 -10.22 -9.14 17.76
N GLU A 36 -10.19 -9.43 19.05
CA GLU A 36 -9.31 -10.48 19.58
C GLU A 36 -9.68 -11.86 19.06
N LYS A 37 -10.98 -12.17 19.08
CA LYS A 37 -11.49 -13.43 18.55
C LYS A 37 -11.27 -13.50 17.04
N LEU A 38 -11.42 -12.38 16.32
CA LEU A 38 -11.16 -12.30 14.89
C LEU A 38 -9.70 -12.64 14.59
N ILE A 39 -8.77 -12.00 15.31
CA ILE A 39 -7.32 -12.22 15.17
C ILE A 39 -6.98 -13.69 15.45
N LYS A 40 -7.38 -14.22 16.61
CA LYS A 40 -7.09 -15.60 17.03
C LYS A 40 -7.63 -16.62 16.03
N LYS A 41 -8.83 -16.38 15.48
CA LYS A 41 -9.47 -17.30 14.53
C LYS A 41 -8.85 -17.20 13.14
N ALA A 42 -8.62 -15.98 12.64
CA ALA A 42 -7.97 -15.76 11.34
C ALA A 42 -6.54 -16.32 11.34
N GLU A 43 -5.76 -16.09 12.40
CA GLU A 43 -4.40 -16.60 12.53
C GLU A 43 -4.34 -18.13 12.45
N LYS A 44 -5.26 -18.85 13.11
CA LYS A 44 -5.37 -20.31 12.99
C LYS A 44 -5.49 -20.79 11.53
N TYR A 45 -6.27 -20.07 10.71
CA TYR A 45 -6.35 -20.38 9.28
C TYR A 45 -5.04 -20.07 8.53
N THR A 46 -4.33 -19.00 8.90
CA THR A 46 -3.02 -18.69 8.29
C THR A 46 -1.92 -19.70 8.65
N LEU A 47 -2.09 -20.48 9.72
CA LEU A 47 -1.14 -21.51 10.15
C LEU A 47 -1.48 -22.91 9.61
N LYS A 48 -2.75 -23.18 9.28
CA LYS A 48 -3.21 -24.50 8.81
C LYS A 48 -2.71 -24.79 7.39
N ASN A 49 -2.17 -25.98 7.17
CA ASN A 49 -1.57 -26.38 5.88
C ASN A 49 -2.47 -26.18 4.66
N SER A 50 -3.79 -26.40 4.82
CA SER A 50 -4.76 -26.28 3.73
C SER A 50 -5.13 -24.84 3.40
N THR A 51 -4.90 -23.88 4.30
CA THR A 51 -5.40 -22.48 4.18
C THR A 51 -4.30 -21.43 4.37
N LYS A 52 -3.06 -21.84 4.70
CA LYS A 52 -1.93 -20.93 4.96
C LYS A 52 -1.50 -20.08 3.77
N LYS A 53 -1.91 -20.46 2.56
CA LYS A 53 -1.70 -19.70 1.32
C LYS A 53 -2.98 -19.09 0.78
N ASP A 54 -4.09 -19.14 1.53
CA ASP A 54 -5.32 -18.49 1.12
C ASP A 54 -5.25 -17.02 1.52
N PRO A 55 -5.55 -16.07 0.62
CA PRO A 55 -5.45 -14.64 0.92
C PRO A 55 -6.50 -14.15 1.93
N VAL A 56 -7.71 -14.71 1.93
CA VAL A 56 -8.85 -14.21 2.73
C VAL A 56 -8.59 -14.20 4.25
N PRO A 57 -8.02 -15.25 4.87
CA PRO A 57 -7.64 -15.19 6.29
C PRO A 57 -6.68 -14.05 6.63
N TYR A 58 -5.75 -13.71 5.74
CA TYR A 58 -4.81 -12.61 5.96
C TYR A 58 -5.48 -11.24 5.91
N TYR A 59 -6.55 -11.08 5.12
CA TYR A 59 -7.40 -9.89 5.16
C TYR A 59 -8.00 -9.72 6.57
N TYR A 60 -8.70 -10.75 7.07
CA TYR A 60 -9.36 -10.68 8.37
C TYR A 60 -8.37 -10.50 9.53
N LEU A 61 -7.21 -11.16 9.45
CA LEU A 61 -6.12 -10.98 10.41
C LEU A 61 -5.62 -9.52 10.39
N SER A 62 -5.35 -8.97 9.20
CA SER A 62 -4.94 -7.57 9.04
C SER A 62 -5.98 -6.60 9.60
N TYR A 63 -7.26 -6.82 9.27
CA TYR A 63 -8.37 -6.00 9.73
C TYR A 63 -8.50 -6.00 11.25
N GLY A 64 -8.49 -7.18 11.87
CA GLY A 64 -8.54 -7.30 13.33
C GLY A 64 -7.35 -6.60 14.01
N LEU A 65 -6.14 -6.84 13.51
CA LEU A 65 -4.91 -6.20 14.03
C LEU A 65 -4.94 -4.68 13.89
N TYR A 66 -5.45 -4.16 12.78
CA TYR A 66 -5.62 -2.73 12.57
C TYR A 66 -6.63 -2.16 13.56
N LYS A 67 -7.85 -2.72 13.65
CA LYS A 67 -8.90 -2.18 14.51
C LYS A 67 -8.56 -2.29 16.00
N ILE A 68 -7.91 -3.37 16.46
CA ILE A 68 -7.48 -3.50 17.85
C ILE A 68 -6.37 -2.50 18.21
N SER A 69 -5.56 -2.07 17.24
CA SER A 69 -4.44 -1.16 17.52
C SER A 69 -4.87 0.22 18.01
N PHE A 70 -6.10 0.62 17.73
CA PHE A 70 -6.70 1.88 18.20
C PHE A 70 -7.47 1.74 19.51
N ARG A 71 -7.61 0.52 20.06
CA ARG A 71 -8.20 0.34 21.38
C ARG A 71 -7.19 0.76 22.46
N ALA A 72 -7.63 1.66 23.33
CA ALA A 72 -6.83 2.16 24.45
C ALA A 72 -6.61 1.08 25.52
N ASP A 73 -7.59 0.20 25.71
CA ASP A 73 -7.64 -0.89 26.68
C ASP A 73 -7.17 -2.24 26.11
N ARG A 74 -6.47 -2.24 24.97
CA ARG A 74 -5.98 -3.49 24.35
C ARG A 74 -4.95 -4.19 25.23
N ASP A 75 -4.95 -5.51 25.19
CA ASP A 75 -3.92 -6.34 25.83
C ASP A 75 -2.51 -6.02 25.26
N ASP A 76 -1.49 -6.09 26.12
CA ASP A 76 -0.08 -5.83 25.78
C ASP A 76 0.45 -6.76 24.67
N ALA A 77 -0.14 -7.95 24.50
CA ALA A 77 0.13 -8.84 23.38
C ALA A 77 -0.13 -8.17 22.02
N PHE A 78 -1.00 -7.15 21.98
CA PHE A 78 -1.35 -6.38 20.78
C PHE A 78 -0.62 -5.04 20.67
N LYS A 79 0.44 -4.78 21.46
CA LYS A 79 1.22 -3.53 21.36
C LYS A 79 1.79 -3.24 19.97
N ASN A 80 2.05 -4.28 19.17
CA ASN A 80 2.56 -4.18 17.81
C ASN A 80 1.48 -4.35 16.72
N ALA A 81 0.20 -4.46 17.08
CA ALA A 81 -0.87 -4.87 16.17
C ALA A 81 -0.93 -3.99 14.90
N TYR A 82 -0.74 -2.68 15.03
CA TYR A 82 -0.68 -1.78 13.87
C TYR A 82 0.40 -2.20 12.86
N LYS A 83 1.62 -2.48 13.32
CA LYS A 83 2.74 -2.92 12.46
C LYS A 83 2.51 -4.31 11.88
N ASP A 84 1.83 -5.17 12.63
CA ASP A 84 1.52 -6.55 12.22
C ASP A 84 0.40 -6.60 11.20
N ALA A 85 -0.53 -5.64 11.21
CA ALA A 85 -1.55 -5.46 10.17
C ALA A 85 -0.90 -5.34 8.78
N PHE A 86 0.14 -4.50 8.63
CA PHE A 86 0.86 -4.38 7.36
C PHE A 86 1.59 -5.66 6.96
N THR A 87 2.07 -6.45 7.92
CA THR A 87 2.68 -7.75 7.60
C THR A 87 1.64 -8.71 7.05
N SER A 88 0.44 -8.72 7.63
CA SER A 88 -0.68 -9.55 7.21
C SER A 88 -1.23 -9.11 5.84
N ILE A 89 -1.43 -7.81 5.59
CA ILE A 89 -1.88 -7.34 4.27
C ILE A 89 -0.86 -7.66 3.17
N GLY A 90 0.43 -7.57 3.46
CA GLY A 90 1.46 -7.96 2.49
C GLY A 90 1.49 -9.46 2.18
N LYS A 91 1.01 -10.31 3.10
CA LYS A 91 0.79 -11.74 2.81
C LYS A 91 -0.48 -11.96 2.01
N MET A 92 -1.57 -11.25 2.32
CA MET A 92 -2.82 -11.26 1.52
C MET A 92 -2.49 -10.98 0.05
N LEU A 93 -1.86 -9.84 -0.25
CA LEU A 93 -1.51 -9.44 -1.61
C LEU A 93 -0.55 -10.42 -2.29
N ARG A 94 0.37 -11.03 -1.54
CA ARG A 94 1.31 -12.03 -2.09
C ARG A 94 0.59 -13.30 -2.55
N TYR A 95 -0.43 -13.72 -1.81
CA TYR A 95 -1.16 -14.96 -2.08
C TYR A 95 -2.34 -14.76 -3.02
N ASP A 96 -2.86 -13.53 -3.11
CA ASP A 96 -3.90 -13.11 -4.03
C ASP A 96 -3.37 -12.92 -5.45
N LYS A 97 -3.18 -14.03 -6.17
CA LYS A 97 -2.51 -14.01 -7.48
C LYS A 97 -3.32 -13.37 -8.59
N ASP A 98 -4.64 -13.44 -8.51
CA ASP A 98 -5.55 -12.85 -9.50
C ASP A 98 -6.03 -11.44 -9.10
N GLY A 99 -5.72 -10.99 -7.88
CA GLY A 99 -6.11 -9.67 -7.38
C GLY A 99 -7.56 -9.58 -6.89
N SER A 100 -8.33 -10.68 -6.95
CA SER A 100 -9.76 -10.67 -6.64
C SER A 100 -10.05 -10.33 -5.17
N VAL A 101 -9.18 -10.75 -4.25
CA VAL A 101 -9.34 -10.44 -2.82
C VAL A 101 -8.94 -9.00 -2.53
N ALA A 102 -7.89 -8.49 -3.18
CA ALA A 102 -7.48 -7.09 -3.10
C ALA A 102 -8.57 -6.17 -3.65
N GLU A 103 -9.19 -6.51 -4.77
CA GLU A 103 -10.32 -5.78 -5.35
C GLU A 103 -11.53 -5.79 -4.40
N LYS A 104 -11.93 -6.98 -3.91
CA LYS A 104 -13.04 -7.13 -2.97
C LYS A 104 -12.88 -6.29 -1.70
N TYR A 105 -11.64 -6.11 -1.22
CA TYR A 105 -11.34 -5.39 0.01
C TYR A 105 -10.53 -4.10 -0.22
N ALA A 106 -10.66 -3.49 -1.41
CA ALA A 106 -9.87 -2.33 -1.82
C ALA A 106 -10.03 -1.11 -0.91
N GLU A 107 -11.22 -0.93 -0.32
CA GLU A 107 -11.49 0.14 0.64
C GLU A 107 -10.59 0.02 1.88
N PHE A 108 -10.49 -1.18 2.46
CA PHE A 108 -9.62 -1.41 3.62
C PHE A 108 -8.13 -1.30 3.27
N VAL A 109 -7.73 -1.77 2.09
CA VAL A 109 -6.35 -1.57 1.61
C VAL A 109 -6.03 -0.07 1.51
N SER A 110 -6.99 0.73 1.03
CA SER A 110 -6.85 2.18 0.93
C SER A 110 -6.82 2.85 2.31
N GLU A 111 -7.66 2.42 3.24
CA GLU A 111 -7.66 2.86 4.64
C GLU A 111 -6.29 2.65 5.29
N LEU A 112 -5.70 1.46 5.14
CA LEU A 112 -4.36 1.17 5.67
C LEU A 112 -3.28 2.06 5.06
N LYS A 113 -3.31 2.29 3.75
CA LYS A 113 -2.35 3.16 3.07
C LYS A 113 -2.47 4.60 3.57
N MET A 114 -3.69 5.13 3.69
CA MET A 114 -3.94 6.49 4.18
C MET A 114 -3.52 6.66 5.64
N SER A 115 -3.86 5.71 6.50
CA SER A 115 -3.47 5.73 7.91
C SER A 115 -1.94 5.70 8.07
N LEU A 116 -1.23 4.96 7.23
CA LEU A 116 0.23 4.96 7.22
C LEU A 116 0.80 6.27 6.67
N LEU A 117 0.19 6.81 5.61
CA LEU A 117 0.59 8.09 5.01
C LEU A 117 0.48 9.23 6.02
N GLU A 118 -0.62 9.31 6.78
CA GLU A 118 -0.83 10.34 7.80
C GLU A 118 0.27 10.30 8.87
N ILE A 119 0.64 9.10 9.35
CA ILE A 119 1.77 8.95 10.28
C ILE A 119 3.07 9.44 9.64
N ILE A 120 3.33 9.09 8.37
CA ILE A 120 4.55 9.53 7.70
C ILE A 120 4.57 11.06 7.54
N GLN A 121 3.45 11.67 7.15
CA GLN A 121 3.31 13.12 7.03
C GLN A 121 3.59 13.81 8.35
N ASN A 122 2.92 13.38 9.43
CA ASN A 122 3.14 13.92 10.77
C ASN A 122 4.61 13.81 11.20
N GLU A 123 5.25 12.66 10.96
CA GLU A 123 6.67 12.49 11.32
C GLU A 123 7.59 13.34 10.44
N THR A 124 7.29 13.54 9.16
CA THR A 124 8.08 14.44 8.29
C THR A 124 7.90 15.92 8.64
N GLU A 125 6.68 16.34 8.99
CA GLU A 125 6.37 17.72 9.40
C GLU A 125 7.03 18.08 10.74
N ASN A 126 7.21 17.10 11.62
CA ASN A 126 7.96 17.26 12.86
C ASN A 126 9.48 17.03 12.70
N GLU A 127 9.99 16.95 11.45
CA GLU A 127 11.40 16.70 11.12
C GLU A 127 11.98 15.37 11.67
N GLU A 128 11.11 14.42 11.99
CA GLU A 128 11.44 13.14 12.63
C GLU A 128 11.72 12.08 11.58
N TYR A 129 12.66 12.40 10.69
CA TYR A 129 12.96 11.66 9.46
C TYR A 129 13.37 10.20 9.70
N ARG A 130 13.97 9.90 10.86
CA ARG A 130 14.30 8.52 11.24
C ARG A 130 13.04 7.70 11.50
N ARG A 131 12.04 8.27 12.18
CA ARG A 131 10.76 7.60 12.46
C ARG A 131 9.93 7.50 11.18
N ALA A 132 9.84 8.60 10.42
CA ALA A 132 9.21 8.61 9.10
C ALA A 132 9.78 7.50 8.20
N PHE A 133 11.10 7.34 8.14
CA PHE A 133 11.73 6.28 7.35
C PHE A 133 11.27 4.87 7.78
N GLY A 134 11.19 4.62 9.09
CA GLY A 134 10.71 3.34 9.62
C GLY A 134 9.27 3.01 9.19
N TRP A 135 8.42 4.03 9.11
CA TRP A 135 7.05 3.91 8.62
C TRP A 135 6.97 3.79 7.10
N THR A 136 7.74 4.57 6.35
CA THR A 136 7.86 4.49 4.88
C THR A 136 8.23 3.07 4.42
N MET A 137 9.10 2.36 5.16
CA MET A 137 9.43 0.98 4.82
C MET A 137 8.24 0.01 4.89
N ARG A 138 7.15 0.35 5.58
CA ARG A 138 5.92 -0.45 5.63
C ARG A 138 5.07 -0.31 4.37
N LEU A 139 5.26 0.76 3.58
CA LEU A 139 4.57 0.92 2.30
C LEU A 139 4.94 -0.19 1.30
N TYR A 140 6.17 -0.73 1.38
CA TYR A 140 6.59 -1.91 0.60
C TYR A 140 5.84 -3.21 0.95
N LYS A 141 4.93 -3.20 1.93
CA LYS A 141 4.01 -4.32 2.15
C LYS A 141 2.89 -4.36 1.11
N PHE A 142 2.62 -3.25 0.41
CA PHE A 142 1.60 -3.19 -0.65
C PHE A 142 2.13 -3.64 -2.03
N GLY A 143 3.44 -3.80 -2.19
CA GLY A 143 4.06 -4.28 -3.42
C GLY A 143 5.58 -4.33 -3.29
N ARG A 144 6.23 -5.28 -3.99
CA ARG A 144 7.71 -5.37 -4.00
C ARG A 144 8.33 -4.19 -4.76
N ASP A 145 7.75 -3.86 -5.92
CA ASP A 145 8.17 -2.74 -6.78
C ASP A 145 7.11 -1.63 -6.71
N TYR A 146 6.92 -1.08 -5.52
CA TYR A 146 5.85 -0.12 -5.26
C TYR A 146 6.31 1.30 -5.62
N ALA A 147 6.13 1.66 -6.89
CA ALA A 147 6.59 2.91 -7.50
C ALA A 147 6.31 4.18 -6.68
N PRO A 148 5.12 4.38 -6.06
CA PRO A 148 4.83 5.59 -5.30
C PRO A 148 5.82 5.93 -4.18
N VAL A 149 6.54 4.93 -3.64
CA VAL A 149 7.38 5.09 -2.44
C VAL A 149 8.79 5.57 -2.74
N TYR A 150 9.29 5.37 -3.97
CA TYR A 150 10.72 5.51 -4.26
C TYR A 150 11.26 6.91 -3.98
N TYR A 151 10.51 7.95 -4.33
CA TYR A 151 10.90 9.33 -4.03
C TYR A 151 10.88 9.61 -2.53
N LEU A 152 9.86 9.15 -1.82
CA LEU A 152 9.78 9.32 -0.37
C LEU A 152 10.92 8.59 0.37
N GLU A 153 11.26 7.36 -0.05
CA GLU A 153 12.44 6.66 0.48
C GLU A 153 13.72 7.44 0.17
N GLY A 154 13.86 7.95 -1.06
CA GLY A 154 14.98 8.78 -1.49
C GLY A 154 15.16 10.01 -0.62
N ALA A 155 14.10 10.81 -0.44
CA ALA A 155 14.07 11.99 0.43
C ALA A 155 14.56 11.67 1.85
N LEU A 156 13.98 10.64 2.47
CA LEU A 156 14.29 10.29 3.86
C LEU A 156 15.70 9.73 4.03
N ARG A 157 16.24 9.03 3.02
CA ARG A 157 17.66 8.62 3.01
C ARG A 157 18.58 9.82 2.87
N TYR A 158 18.24 10.74 1.97
CA TYR A 158 19.01 11.95 1.71
C TYR A 158 19.16 12.79 2.98
N ARG A 159 18.03 13.07 3.65
CA ARG A 159 17.98 13.80 4.93
C ARG A 159 18.73 13.11 6.07
N ARG A 160 18.94 11.79 5.97
CA ARG A 160 19.72 10.99 6.92
C ARG A 160 21.20 10.84 6.55
N GLY A 161 21.68 11.56 5.52
CA GLY A 161 23.07 11.55 5.06
C GLY A 161 23.42 10.43 4.08
N ASP A 162 22.49 9.53 3.77
CA ASP A 162 22.69 8.43 2.80
C ASP A 162 22.37 8.91 1.36
N LYS A 163 23.08 9.96 0.92
CA LYS A 163 22.85 10.64 -0.36
C LYS A 163 23.05 9.71 -1.57
N SER A 164 24.01 8.79 -1.49
CA SER A 164 24.28 7.83 -2.57
C SER A 164 23.09 6.91 -2.83
N THR A 165 22.55 6.29 -1.77
CA THR A 165 21.39 5.42 -1.91
C THR A 165 20.14 6.21 -2.24
N ALA A 166 19.99 7.43 -1.72
CA ALA A 166 18.89 8.32 -2.11
C ALA A 166 18.83 8.56 -3.62
N ASN A 167 19.98 8.92 -4.22
CA ASN A 167 20.07 9.12 -5.67
C ASN A 167 19.73 7.85 -6.47
N ASN A 168 20.14 6.67 -5.98
CA ASN A 168 19.75 5.41 -6.62
C ASN A 168 18.24 5.17 -6.53
N LYS A 169 17.61 5.54 -5.42
CA LYS A 169 16.16 5.41 -5.24
C LYS A 169 15.36 6.35 -6.14
N TRP A 170 15.80 7.59 -6.33
CA TRP A 170 15.18 8.49 -7.31
C TRP A 170 15.29 7.94 -8.73
N LYS A 171 16.47 7.44 -9.13
CA LYS A 171 16.66 6.79 -10.44
C LYS A 171 15.79 5.55 -10.63
N ASP A 172 15.61 4.75 -9.58
CA ASP A 172 14.72 3.58 -9.66
C ASP A 172 13.25 4.01 -9.74
N GLY A 173 12.87 5.11 -9.08
CA GLY A 173 11.59 5.77 -9.27
C GLY A 173 11.38 6.19 -10.73
N ASP A 174 12.32 6.92 -11.32
CA ASP A 174 12.25 7.35 -12.73
C ASP A 174 12.04 6.17 -13.68
N LYS A 175 12.71 5.03 -13.43
CA LYS A 175 12.54 3.82 -14.24
C LYS A 175 11.12 3.27 -14.16
N LEU A 176 10.57 3.17 -12.94
CA LEU A 176 9.22 2.65 -12.74
C LEU A 176 8.14 3.58 -13.26
N LEU A 177 8.38 4.89 -13.29
CA LEU A 177 7.42 5.88 -13.81
C LEU A 177 7.24 5.80 -15.33
N LYS A 178 8.26 5.38 -16.10
CA LYS A 178 8.18 5.32 -17.58
C LYS A 178 7.03 4.44 -18.08
N ASP A 179 6.75 3.37 -17.35
CA ASP A 179 5.72 2.39 -17.70
C ASP A 179 4.47 2.54 -16.82
N ALA A 180 4.42 3.54 -15.93
CA ALA A 180 3.35 3.71 -14.98
C ALA A 180 2.19 4.53 -15.54
N GLU A 181 0.98 4.00 -15.44
CA GLU A 181 -0.25 4.76 -15.64
C GLU A 181 -0.66 5.44 -14.33
N ILE A 182 0.00 6.56 -14.00
CA ILE A 182 -0.21 7.26 -12.71
C ILE A 182 -1.66 7.74 -12.55
N THR A 183 -2.33 8.08 -13.66
CA THR A 183 -3.73 8.53 -13.65
C THR A 183 -4.69 7.44 -13.15
N SER A 184 -4.36 6.15 -13.32
CA SER A 184 -5.17 5.02 -12.83
C SER A 184 -4.81 4.59 -11.40
N TRP A 185 -3.78 5.17 -10.80
CA TRP A 185 -3.40 4.88 -9.41
C TRP A 185 -4.51 5.24 -8.42
N SER A 186 -4.57 4.46 -7.34
CA SER A 186 -5.50 4.74 -6.24
C SER A 186 -5.19 6.09 -5.59
N LYS A 187 -6.21 6.72 -4.98
CA LYS A 187 -6.05 8.00 -4.27
C LYS A 187 -4.89 7.97 -3.24
N PRO A 188 -4.72 6.92 -2.41
CA PRO A 188 -3.57 6.84 -1.50
C PRO A 188 -2.22 6.78 -2.24
N ASP A 189 -2.13 6.02 -3.34
CA ASP A 189 -0.89 5.88 -4.11
C ASP A 189 -0.45 7.22 -4.71
N LYS A 190 -1.40 7.97 -5.29
CA LYS A 190 -1.16 9.34 -5.79
C LYS A 190 -0.65 10.27 -4.69
N LYS A 191 -1.27 10.22 -3.50
CA LYS A 191 -0.85 11.06 -2.36
C LYS A 191 0.53 10.69 -1.81
N ILE A 192 0.85 9.39 -1.72
CA ILE A 192 2.17 8.92 -1.31
C ILE A 192 3.24 9.43 -2.29
N PHE A 193 2.96 9.32 -3.59
CA PHE A 193 3.86 9.79 -4.63
C PHE A 193 4.06 11.31 -4.57
N MET A 194 2.96 12.06 -4.45
CA MET A 194 2.98 13.52 -4.31
C MET A 194 3.82 13.97 -3.11
N LEU A 195 3.63 13.35 -1.93
CA LEU A 195 4.46 13.60 -0.75
C LEU A 195 5.93 13.26 -1.01
N GLY A 196 6.21 12.15 -1.68
CA GLY A 196 7.57 11.73 -2.00
C GLY A 196 8.32 12.71 -2.89
N LEU A 197 7.64 13.25 -3.93
CA LEU A 197 8.20 14.28 -4.81
C LEU A 197 8.51 15.55 -4.03
N TYR A 198 7.53 16.07 -3.27
CA TYR A 198 7.70 17.27 -2.46
C TYR A 198 8.85 17.13 -1.46
N GLN A 199 8.87 16.05 -0.66
CA GLN A 199 9.93 15.84 0.35
C GLN A 199 11.31 15.67 -0.28
N SER A 200 11.40 15.09 -1.48
CA SER A 200 12.67 14.97 -2.21
C SER A 200 13.15 16.33 -2.70
N ALA A 201 12.25 17.12 -3.28
CA ALA A 201 12.57 18.45 -3.77
C ALA A 201 12.94 19.40 -2.64
N LEU A 202 12.22 19.36 -1.52
CA LEU A 202 12.52 20.15 -0.32
C LEU A 202 13.92 19.82 0.23
N ALA A 203 14.26 18.54 0.35
CA ALA A 203 15.59 18.12 0.80
C ALA A 203 16.72 18.61 -0.13
N LEU A 204 16.48 18.66 -1.45
CA LEU A 204 17.43 19.20 -2.42
C LEU A 204 17.52 20.73 -2.36
N LYS A 205 16.39 21.43 -2.20
CA LYS A 205 16.34 22.89 -2.05
C LYS A 205 17.14 23.35 -0.83
N GLU A 206 16.97 22.67 0.30
CA GLU A 206 17.73 22.94 1.53
C GLU A 206 19.25 22.70 1.35
N ASP A 207 19.65 21.72 0.53
CA ASP A 207 21.05 21.47 0.16
C ASP A 207 21.54 22.39 -0.98
N ARG A 208 20.77 23.44 -1.32
CA ARG A 208 21.07 24.43 -2.38
C ARG A 208 21.14 23.84 -3.79
N GLN A 209 20.49 22.70 -4.02
CA GLN A 209 20.37 22.06 -5.33
C GLN A 209 19.04 22.46 -5.99
N THR A 210 18.77 23.75 -6.12
CA THR A 210 17.47 24.30 -6.56
C THR A 210 17.04 23.79 -7.93
N GLU A 211 17.94 23.70 -8.91
CA GLU A 211 17.61 23.17 -10.24
C GLU A 211 17.09 21.74 -10.16
N LYS A 212 17.74 20.87 -9.38
CA LYS A 212 17.29 19.48 -9.20
C LYS A 212 16.01 19.39 -8.39
N ALA A 213 15.80 20.30 -7.44
CA ALA A 213 14.53 20.37 -6.71
C ALA A 213 13.37 20.68 -7.67
N GLN A 214 13.56 21.66 -8.58
CA GLN A 214 12.59 21.99 -9.62
C GLN A 214 12.38 20.82 -10.59
N GLU A 215 13.44 20.12 -11.01
CA GLU A 215 13.34 18.92 -11.84
C GLU A 215 12.44 17.86 -11.21
N ILE A 216 12.61 17.57 -9.91
CA ILE A 216 11.75 16.62 -9.19
C ILE A 216 10.31 17.10 -9.16
N MET A 217 10.05 18.38 -8.88
CA MET A 217 8.69 18.90 -8.88
C MET A 217 8.04 18.78 -10.25
N ASN A 218 8.76 19.06 -11.33
CA ASN A 218 8.21 18.95 -12.69
C ASN A 218 7.75 17.53 -13.07
N ILE A 219 8.23 16.49 -12.38
CA ILE A 219 7.72 15.11 -12.56
C ILE A 219 6.24 15.01 -12.19
N GLY A 220 5.81 15.69 -11.11
CA GLY A 220 4.43 15.60 -10.62
C GLY A 220 3.45 16.53 -11.32
N ALA A 221 3.93 17.60 -11.97
CA ALA A 221 3.08 18.65 -12.54
C ALA A 221 2.00 18.12 -13.51
N PRO A 222 2.30 17.20 -14.46
CA PRO A 222 1.29 16.68 -15.39
C PRO A 222 0.15 15.89 -14.73
N TYR A 223 0.31 15.49 -13.46
CA TYR A 223 -0.62 14.61 -12.76
C TYR A 223 -1.41 15.31 -11.66
N PHE A 224 -0.90 16.45 -11.18
CA PHE A 224 -1.38 17.09 -9.96
C PHE A 224 -1.59 18.61 -10.10
N GLU A 225 -1.51 19.20 -11.29
CA GLU A 225 -1.66 20.65 -11.49
C GLU A 225 -2.96 21.23 -10.93
N GLU A 226 -4.07 20.48 -10.97
CA GLU A 226 -5.36 20.90 -10.41
C GLU A 226 -5.50 20.62 -8.89
N ASN A 227 -4.47 20.04 -8.26
CA ASN A 227 -4.50 19.71 -6.84
C ASN A 227 -3.98 20.88 -6.01
N GLU A 228 -4.84 21.47 -5.16
CA GLU A 228 -4.47 22.61 -4.31
C GLU A 228 -3.22 22.38 -3.45
N THR A 229 -3.08 21.18 -2.86
CA THR A 229 -1.90 20.83 -2.07
C THR A 229 -0.64 20.79 -2.93
N TRP A 230 -0.75 20.28 -4.16
CA TRP A 230 0.37 20.28 -5.09
C TRP A 230 0.77 21.68 -5.52
N SER A 231 -0.20 22.57 -5.80
CA SER A 231 0.10 23.97 -6.11
C SER A 231 0.89 24.64 -4.99
N MET A 232 0.47 24.45 -3.73
CA MET A 232 1.20 24.95 -2.57
C MET A 232 2.63 24.40 -2.49
N TYR A 233 2.82 23.09 -2.68
CA TYR A 233 4.15 22.47 -2.69
C TYR A 233 5.02 22.97 -3.83
N TYR A 234 4.44 23.16 -5.01
CA TYR A 234 5.14 23.65 -6.19
C TYR A 234 5.63 25.08 -5.97
N ASP A 235 4.77 25.95 -5.47
CA ASP A 235 5.11 27.33 -5.15
C ASP A 235 6.21 27.43 -4.09
N GLU A 236 6.14 26.60 -3.03
CA GLU A 236 7.16 26.60 -1.99
C GLU A 236 8.55 26.21 -2.51
N ILE A 237 8.63 25.36 -3.54
CA ILE A 237 9.91 24.87 -4.06
C ILE A 237 10.43 25.71 -5.22
N VAL A 238 9.57 25.97 -6.22
CA VAL A 238 9.98 26.51 -7.52
C VAL A 238 10.01 28.04 -7.52
N ASN A 239 9.07 28.67 -6.80
CA ASN A 239 8.93 30.12 -6.69
C ASN A 239 9.64 30.66 -5.44
#